data_AF-A0A945CMT0-F1
#
_entry.id   AF-A0A945CMT0-F1
#
_cell.length_a   1.000
_cell.length_b   1.000
_cell.length_c   1.000
_cell.angle_alpha   90.00
_cell.angle_beta   90.00
_cell.angle_gamma   90.00
#
_symmetry.space_group_name_H-M   'P 1'
#
loop_
_entity.id
_entity.type
_entity.pdbx_description
1 polymer ?
#
loop_
_entity_poly.entity_id
_entity_poly.type
_entity_poly.pdbx_seq_one_letter_code
_entity_poly.pdbx_strand_id
1 'polypeptide(L)'
;MSRFLEEIQQQPEALREALAFYRGEGEGRLQATKKLCDEKKGPLLFTGMGSSFFAPMPVRGELVEAGWLAEVRDASELLHYSL
;
A
#
# COMPACT_ATOMS: atom_id res chain seq x y z
N MET A 1 6.94 -26.66 14.72
CA MET A 1 6.92 -25.86 13.47
C MET A 1 7.46 -24.48 13.83
N SER A 2 8.18 -23.79 12.95
CA SER A 2 8.66 -22.43 13.27
C SER A 2 7.53 -21.43 13.05
N ARG A 3 7.46 -20.40 13.89
CA ARG A 3 6.50 -19.29 13.74
C ARG A 3 6.49 -18.69 12.33
N PHE A 4 7.66 -18.63 11.69
CA PHE A 4 7.80 -18.16 10.31
C PHE A 4 7.01 -19.02 9.30
N LEU A 5 7.06 -20.35 9.42
CA LEU A 5 6.33 -21.23 8.51
C LEU A 5 4.82 -21.12 8.73
N GLU A 6 4.38 -20.95 9.99
CA GLU A 6 2.99 -20.71 10.34
C GLU A 6 2.46 -19.40 9.72
N GLU A 7 3.25 -18.31 9.80
CA GLU A 7 2.93 -17.02 9.18
C GLU A 7 2.79 -17.12 7.66
N ILE A 8 3.67 -17.89 6.99
CA ILE A 8 3.54 -18.15 5.54
C ILE A 8 2.25 -18.92 5.23
N GLN A 9 1.92 -19.94 6.01
CA GLN A 9 0.73 -20.76 5.80
C GLN A 9 -0.58 -19.99 6.02
N GLN A 10 -0.56 -18.92 6.81
CA GLN A 10 -1.72 -18.05 7.08
C GLN A 10 -2.00 -17.04 5.96
N GLN A 11 -1.03 -16.76 5.07
CA GLN A 11 -1.16 -15.72 4.03
C GLN A 11 -2.42 -15.85 3.16
N PRO A 12 -2.85 -17.04 2.70
CA PRO A 12 -4.04 -17.15 1.87
C PRO A 12 -5.30 -16.65 2.57
N GLU A 13 -5.46 -16.95 3.86
CA GLU A 13 -6.64 -16.49 4.61
C GLU A 13 -6.54 -15.01 4.96
N ALA A 14 -5.37 -14.56 5.40
CA ALA A 14 -5.13 -13.14 5.67
C ALA A 14 -5.44 -12.24 4.46
N LEU A 15 -5.12 -12.70 3.23
CA LEU A 15 -5.47 -11.98 2.01
C LEU A 15 -6.98 -11.98 1.73
N ARG A 16 -7.68 -13.09 1.97
CA ARG A 16 -9.14 -13.16 1.82
C ARG A 16 -9.84 -12.24 2.81
N GLU A 17 -9.41 -12.24 4.06
CA GLU A 17 -9.95 -11.37 5.11
C GLU A 17 -9.71 -9.90 4.77
N ALA A 18 -8.50 -9.54 4.33
CA ALA A 18 -8.20 -8.17 3.90
C ALA A 18 -9.09 -7.73 2.73
N LEU A 19 -9.28 -8.60 1.73
CA LEU A 19 -10.16 -8.32 0.60
C LEU A 19 -11.62 -8.18 1.03
N ALA A 20 -12.10 -9.07 1.90
CA ALA A 20 -13.47 -9.03 2.42
C ALA A 20 -13.73 -7.74 3.19
N PHE A 21 -12.79 -7.32 4.04
CA PHE A 21 -12.89 -6.06 4.77
C PHE A 21 -13.02 -4.86 3.83
N TYR A 22 -12.12 -4.73 2.84
CA TYR A 22 -12.13 -3.58 1.92
C TYR A 22 -13.29 -3.59 0.91
N ARG A 23 -13.94 -4.73 0.70
CA ARG A 23 -15.20 -4.83 -0.06
C ARG A 23 -16.45 -4.58 0.79
N GLY A 24 -16.32 -4.54 2.10
CA GLY A 24 -17.40 -4.27 3.04
C GLY A 24 -17.12 -3.01 3.85
N GLU A 25 -16.84 -3.18 5.14
CA GLU A 25 -16.65 -2.08 6.10
C GLU A 25 -15.56 -1.07 5.71
N GLY A 26 -14.53 -1.52 4.98
CA GLY A 26 -13.42 -0.72 4.52
C GLY A 26 -13.68 0.08 3.24
N GLU A 27 -14.75 -0.19 2.50
CA GLU A 27 -14.99 0.42 1.17
C GLU A 27 -15.05 1.94 1.25
N GLY A 28 -15.77 2.48 2.24
CA GLY A 28 -15.88 3.93 2.44
C GLY A 28 -14.53 4.62 2.68
N ARG A 29 -13.55 3.92 3.28
CA ARG A 29 -12.19 4.44 3.50
C ARG A 29 -11.44 4.53 2.18
N LEU A 30 -11.55 3.52 1.33
CA LEU A 30 -10.94 3.53 -0.01
C LEU A 30 -11.53 4.65 -0.88
N GLN A 31 -12.85 4.86 -0.83
CA GLN A 31 -13.49 5.95 -1.56
C GLN A 31 -13.04 7.33 -1.05
N ALA A 32 -12.91 7.50 0.26
CA ALA A 32 -12.39 8.74 0.84
C ALA A 32 -10.94 9.01 0.42
N THR A 33 -10.08 7.99 0.42
CA THR A 33 -8.70 8.10 -0.06
C THR A 33 -8.65 8.45 -1.54
N LYS A 34 -9.45 7.79 -2.38
CA LYS A 34 -9.54 8.11 -3.81
C LYS A 34 -9.95 9.57 -4.02
N LYS A 35 -10.99 10.03 -3.32
CA LYS A 35 -11.45 11.42 -3.40
C LYS A 35 -10.33 12.40 -3.01
N LEU A 36 -9.59 12.11 -1.95
CA LEU A 36 -8.45 12.94 -1.53
C LEU A 36 -7.36 13.00 -2.61
N CYS A 37 -7.03 11.87 -3.23
CA CYS A 37 -6.07 11.82 -4.33
C CYS A 37 -6.53 12.67 -5.53
N ASP A 38 -7.81 12.53 -5.92
CA ASP A 38 -8.38 13.25 -7.06
C ASP A 38 -8.44 14.78 -6.80
N GLU A 39 -8.70 15.21 -5.56
CA GLU A 39 -8.78 16.63 -5.18
C GLU A 39 -7.41 17.30 -5.06
N LYS A 40 -6.42 16.62 -4.46
CA LYS A 40 -5.11 17.22 -4.17
C LYS A 40 -4.18 17.25 -5.38
N LYS A 41 -4.38 16.37 -6.37
CA LYS A 41 -3.56 16.25 -7.60
C LYS A 41 -2.05 16.12 -7.37
N GLY A 42 -1.63 15.81 -6.14
CA GLY A 42 -0.22 15.61 -5.77
C GLY A 42 0.21 14.15 -5.92
N PRO A 43 1.51 13.86 -5.79
CA PRO A 43 2.01 12.49 -5.84
C PRO A 43 1.46 11.67 -4.67
N LEU A 44 1.06 10.43 -4.97
CA LEU A 44 0.78 9.39 -3.99
C LEU A 44 2.12 8.77 -3.56
N LEU A 45 2.65 9.24 -2.43
CA LEU A 45 3.90 8.74 -1.87
C LEU A 45 3.63 7.52 -0.98
N PHE A 46 4.14 6.37 -1.40
CA PHE A 46 4.30 5.20 -0.53
C PHE A 46 5.67 5.24 0.15
N THR A 47 5.69 5.01 1.45
CA THR A 47 6.93 4.94 2.21
C THR A 47 6.91 3.84 3.27
N GLY A 48 8.08 3.30 3.56
CA GLY A 48 8.29 2.20 4.50
C GLY A 48 9.77 1.82 4.56
N MET A 49 10.12 0.90 5.44
CA MET A 49 11.48 0.34 5.55
C MET A 49 11.43 -1.18 5.37
N GLY A 50 12.54 -1.76 4.90
CA GLY A 50 12.65 -3.21 4.74
C GLY A 50 11.57 -3.77 3.80
N SER A 51 10.88 -4.85 4.19
CA SER A 51 9.83 -5.46 3.37
C SER A 51 8.70 -4.48 3.00
N SER A 52 8.37 -3.52 3.87
CA SER A 52 7.33 -2.52 3.61
C SER A 52 7.69 -1.52 2.50
N PHE A 53 8.99 -1.30 2.24
CA PHE A 53 9.43 -0.50 1.09
C PHE A 53 9.11 -1.20 -0.24
N PHE A 54 9.15 -2.53 -0.27
CA PHE A 54 8.87 -3.33 -1.47
C PHE A 54 7.38 -3.62 -1.68
N ALA A 55 6.56 -3.57 -0.61
CA ALA A 55 5.13 -3.85 -0.65
C ALA A 55 4.33 -3.09 -1.73
N PRO A 56 4.54 -1.78 -2.00
CA PRO A 56 3.78 -1.05 -3.02
C PRO A 56 4.28 -1.26 -4.46
N MET A 57 5.46 -1.88 -4.65
CA MET A 57 6.06 -2.00 -5.98
C MET A 57 5.20 -2.75 -7.00
N PRO A 58 4.51 -3.86 -6.66
CA PRO A 58 3.67 -4.59 -7.60
C PRO A 58 2.54 -3.77 -8.19
N VAL A 59 1.94 -2.86 -7.41
CA VAL A 59 0.77 -2.06 -7.82
C VAL A 59 1.15 -0.69 -8.39
N ARG A 60 2.42 -0.26 -8.23
CA ARG A 60 2.87 1.06 -8.68
C ARG A 60 2.58 1.30 -10.17
N GLY A 61 2.84 0.30 -11.01
CA GLY A 61 2.61 0.39 -12.46
C GLY A 61 1.13 0.63 -12.79
N GLU A 62 0.24 -0.16 -12.19
CA GLU A 62 -1.21 -0.04 -12.39
C GLU A 62 -1.74 1.32 -11.92
N LEU A 63 -1.23 1.87 -10.81
CA LEU A 63 -1.62 3.19 -10.32
C LEU A 63 -1.20 4.30 -11.29
N VAL A 64 0.00 4.19 -11.88
CA VAL A 64 0.48 5.15 -12.89
C VAL A 64 -0.33 5.06 -14.18
N GLU A 65 -0.65 3.84 -14.64
CA GLU A 65 -1.52 3.61 -15.80
C GLU A 65 -2.94 4.15 -15.58
N ALA A 66 -3.44 4.09 -14.35
CA ALA A 66 -4.71 4.70 -13.95
C ALA A 66 -4.66 6.25 -13.85
N GLY A 67 -3.50 6.87 -14.11
CA GLY A 67 -3.33 8.32 -14.14
C GLY A 67 -2.91 8.94 -12.81
N TRP A 68 -2.54 8.15 -11.80
CA TRP A 68 -2.02 8.65 -10.53
C TRP A 68 -0.49 8.79 -10.56
N LEU A 69 0.02 9.84 -9.94
CA LEU A 69 1.46 10.03 -9.76
C LEU A 69 1.94 9.21 -8.55
N ALA A 70 2.21 7.92 -8.71
CA ALA A 70 2.62 7.04 -7.61
C ALA A 70 4.15 6.93 -7.46
N GLU A 71 4.67 7.32 -6.30
CA GLU A 71 6.09 7.21 -5.93
C GLU A 71 6.30 6.27 -4.75
N VAL A 72 7.45 5.59 -4.71
CA VAL A 72 7.86 4.74 -3.59
C VAL A 72 9.21 5.24 -3.10
N ARG A 73 9.32 5.58 -1.80
CA ARG A 73 10.57 6.06 -1.18
C ARG A 73 10.83 5.31 0.12
N ASP A 74 12.09 4.93 0.35
CA ASP A 74 12.47 4.37 1.64
C ASP A 74 12.30 5.43 2.73
N ALA A 75 11.75 5.05 3.88
CA ALA A 75 11.42 6.00 4.93
C ALA A 75 12.67 6.61 5.58
N SER A 76 13.78 5.87 5.62
CA SER A 76 15.05 6.39 6.16
C SER A 76 15.64 7.45 5.22
N GLU A 77 15.55 7.25 3.90
CA GLU A 77 15.94 8.25 2.92
C GLU A 77 15.04 9.50 3.01
N LEU A 78 13.72 9.30 3.14
CA LEU A 78 12.76 10.39 3.26
C LEU A 78 13.06 11.27 4.49
N LEU A 79 13.35 10.64 5.63
CA LEU A 79 13.70 11.35 6.86
C LEU A 79 15.07 12.04 6.75
N HIS A 80 16.07 11.35 6.20
CA HIS A 80 17.43 11.85 6.15
C HIS A 80 17.57 13.06 5.20
N TYR A 81 16.94 12.98 4.02
CA TYR A 81 17.06 14.01 3.00
C TYR A 81 15.97 15.08 3.06
N SER A 82 14.90 14.88 3.86
CA SER A 82 13.80 15.84 4.07
C SER A 82 13.26 16.43 2.76
N LEU A 83 12.30 15.73 2.12
CA LEU A 83 11.53 16.10 0.91
C LEU A 83 12.07 17.28 0.09
#